data_AF-A1VXW3-F1
#
_entry.id   AF-A1VXW3-F1
#
_cell.length_a   1.000
_cell.length_b   1.000
_cell.length_c   1.000
_cell.angle_alpha   90.00
_cell.angle_beta   90.00
_cell.angle_gamma   90.00
#
_symmetry.space_group_name_H-M   'P 1'
#
loop_
_entity.id
_entity.type
_entity.pdbx_description
1 polymer ?
#
loop_
_entity_poly.entity_id
_entity_poly.type
_entity_poly.pdbx_seq_one_letter_code
_entity_poly.pdbx_strand_id
1 'polypeptide(L)'
;MTYNEKIISMNNDLLDHQHKELFEISKKLSLMNQRHVGTKELKIVLRELLIMINRHFSDEEAFMREIGYPYINHHTRIHRKIILEIEEIIISEAKFVNIMTEKLNLVVQDFIFKHTAKEDSKIVKYYEEKFKK
;
A
#
# COMPACT_ATOMS: atom_id res chain seq x y z
N MET A 1 17.82 2.29 4.53
CA MET A 1 17.51 3.45 3.67
C MET A 1 16.25 4.11 4.22
N THR A 2 16.33 5.37 4.67
CA THR A 2 15.16 6.17 5.03
C THR A 2 14.62 6.79 3.74
N TYR A 3 13.74 6.08 3.05
CA TYR A 3 13.13 6.59 1.83
C TYR A 3 12.19 7.75 2.19
N ASN A 4 12.66 8.96 1.91
CA ASN A 4 11.96 10.22 2.13
C ASN A 4 11.18 10.61 0.86
N GLU A 5 10.51 9.63 0.24
CA GLU A 5 9.70 9.90 -0.94
C GLU A 5 8.42 10.60 -0.49
N LYS A 6 8.16 11.76 -1.12
CA LYS A 6 7.03 12.62 -0.82
C LYS A 6 5.76 11.83 -1.04
N ILE A 7 5.06 11.52 0.05
CA ILE A 7 3.66 11.07 0.00
C ILE A 7 2.93 12.09 -0.87
N ILE A 8 2.41 11.63 -2.01
CA ILE A 8 1.66 12.49 -2.90
C ILE A 8 0.33 12.86 -2.24
N SER A 9 -0.20 14.03 -2.56
CA SER A 9 -1.56 14.41 -2.16
C SER A 9 -2.53 14.03 -3.27
N MET A 10 -3.57 13.30 -2.89
CA MET A 10 -4.66 12.81 -3.73
C MET A 10 -5.73 13.86 -4.00
N ASN A 11 -5.59 15.07 -3.44
CA ASN A 11 -6.70 16.03 -3.32
C ASN A 11 -7.91 15.44 -2.60
N ASN A 12 -7.65 14.52 -1.69
CA ASN A 12 -8.63 13.83 -0.87
C ASN A 12 -8.01 13.56 0.51
N ASP A 13 -8.51 14.26 1.54
CA ASP A 13 -7.93 14.20 2.90
C ASP A 13 -7.93 12.78 3.49
N LEU A 14 -8.94 11.97 3.16
CA LEU A 14 -9.04 10.59 3.61
C LEU A 14 -7.91 9.73 3.01
N LEU A 15 -7.72 9.80 1.69
CA LEU A 15 -6.66 9.05 1.01
C LEU A 15 -5.27 9.52 1.46
N ASP A 16 -5.08 10.83 1.64
CA ASP A 16 -3.82 11.39 2.14
C ASP A 16 -3.50 10.93 3.57
N HIS A 17 -4.52 10.75 4.41
CA HIS A 17 -4.36 10.16 5.73
C HIS A 17 -4.00 8.67 5.64
N GLN A 18 -4.68 7.92 4.77
CA GLN A 18 -4.42 6.49 4.57
C GLN A 18 -3.02 6.22 4.02
N HIS A 19 -2.51 7.04 3.09
CA HIS A 19 -1.12 6.94 2.64
C HIS A 19 -0.12 7.11 3.78
N LYS A 20 -0.39 8.03 4.71
CA LYS A 20 0.45 8.21 5.92
C LYS A 20 0.37 6.97 6.82
N GLU A 21 -0.82 6.44 7.08
CA GLU A 21 -0.99 5.22 7.89
C GLU A 21 -0.25 4.02 7.27
N LEU A 22 -0.39 3.81 5.96
CA LEU A 22 0.32 2.77 5.22
C LEU A 22 1.85 2.93 5.27
N PHE A 23 2.34 4.17 5.17
CA PHE A 23 3.76 4.47 5.34
C PHE A 23 4.26 4.13 6.75
N GLU A 24 3.49 4.41 7.79
CA GLU A 24 3.87 4.03 9.17
C GLU A 24 3.90 2.50 9.36
N ILE A 25 2.97 1.76 8.76
CA ILE A 25 3.02 0.28 8.77
C ILE A 25 4.25 -0.23 8.02
N SER A 26 4.59 0.38 6.88
CA SER A 26 5.78 0.01 6.10
C SER A 26 7.07 0.21 6.91
N LYS A 27 7.16 1.29 7.70
CA LYS A 27 8.27 1.52 8.64
C LYS A 27 8.33 0.45 9.72
N LYS A 28 7.20 0.04 10.30
CA LYS A 28 7.17 -1.06 11.28
C LYS A 28 7.76 -2.32 10.68
N LEU A 29 7.34 -2.71 9.47
CA LEU A 29 7.89 -3.87 8.76
C LEU A 29 9.39 -3.73 8.48
N SER A 30 9.85 -2.56 8.06
CA SER A 30 11.28 -2.30 7.83
C SER A 30 12.12 -2.48 9.11
N LEU A 31 11.64 -1.97 10.25
CA LEU A 31 12.28 -2.17 11.55
C LEU A 31 12.24 -3.63 11.99
N MET A 32 11.14 -4.34 11.75
CA MET A 32 11.02 -5.78 12.00
C MET A 32 11.89 -6.63 11.08
N ASN A 33 12.24 -6.14 9.89
CA ASN A 33 13.19 -6.84 9.03
C ASN A 33 14.64 -6.67 9.51
N GLN A 34 14.94 -5.56 10.19
CA GLN A 34 16.27 -5.27 10.74
C GLN A 34 16.56 -6.00 12.06
N ARG A 35 15.53 -6.44 12.77
CA ARG A 35 15.64 -7.20 14.03
C ARG A 35 14.91 -8.52 13.89
N HIS A 36 15.51 -9.66 14.22
CA HIS A 36 14.76 -10.92 14.19
C HIS A 36 13.50 -10.83 15.08
N VAL A 37 12.33 -11.10 14.52
CA VAL A 37 11.03 -10.97 15.22
C VAL A 37 10.33 -12.31 15.38
N GLY A 38 9.51 -12.40 16.43
CA GLY A 38 8.66 -13.57 16.67
C GLY A 38 7.38 -13.54 15.84
N THR A 39 6.80 -14.72 15.59
CA THR A 39 5.57 -14.89 14.80
C THR A 39 4.39 -14.07 15.32
N LYS A 40 4.25 -13.90 16.65
CA LYS A 40 3.15 -13.13 17.25
C LYS A 40 3.23 -11.65 16.87
N GLU A 41 4.43 -11.08 16.87
CA GLU A 41 4.65 -9.68 16.52
C GLU A 41 4.35 -9.43 15.03
N LEU A 42 4.85 -10.30 14.15
CA LEU A 42 4.57 -10.21 12.71
C LEU A 42 3.07 -10.31 12.42
N LYS A 43 2.36 -11.24 13.07
CA LYS A 43 0.91 -11.40 12.89
C LYS A 43 0.10 -10.15 13.25
N ILE A 44 0.53 -9.37 14.24
CA ILE A 44 -0.14 -8.13 14.62
C ILE A 44 0.02 -7.09 13.51
N VAL A 45 1.25 -6.86 13.06
CA VAL A 45 1.55 -5.89 11.99
C VAL A 45 0.94 -6.31 10.66
N LEU A 46 0.93 -7.61 10.35
CA LEU A 46 0.30 -8.15 9.16
C LEU A 46 -1.22 -7.94 9.16
N ARG A 47 -1.88 -8.10 10.31
CA ARG A 47 -3.31 -7.81 10.44
C ARG A 47 -3.59 -6.32 10.23
N GLU A 48 -2.77 -5.44 10.81
CA GLU A 48 -2.86 -3.99 10.58
C GLU A 48 -2.72 -3.65 9.08
N LEU A 49 -1.71 -4.22 8.42
CA LEU A 49 -1.44 -4.03 6.99
C LEU A 49 -2.63 -4.44 6.12
N LEU A 50 -3.15 -5.67 6.30
CA LEU A 50 -4.24 -6.19 5.47
C LEU A 50 -5.53 -5.37 5.65
N ILE A 51 -5.82 -4.90 6.86
CA ILE A 51 -6.98 -4.04 7.11
C ILE A 51 -6.79 -2.69 6.41
N MET A 52 -5.63 -2.05 6.55
CA MET A 52 -5.36 -0.76 5.93
C MET A 52 -5.32 -0.80 4.41
N ILE A 53 -4.69 -1.80 3.81
CA ILE A 53 -4.65 -1.95 2.35
C ILE A 53 -6.07 -2.15 1.78
N ASN A 54 -6.88 -3.02 2.38
CA ASN A 54 -8.25 -3.24 1.91
C ASN A 54 -9.12 -1.98 2.03
N ARG A 55 -9.01 -1.25 3.14
CA ARG A 55 -9.71 0.02 3.31
C ARG A 55 -9.27 1.04 2.28
N HIS A 56 -7.96 1.23 2.14
CA HIS A 56 -7.39 2.18 1.20
C HIS A 56 -7.81 1.90 -0.24
N PHE A 57 -7.68 0.67 -0.71
CA PHE A 57 -8.08 0.31 -2.08
C PHE A 57 -9.59 0.47 -2.30
N SER A 58 -10.42 0.13 -1.31
CA SER A 58 -11.87 0.35 -1.42
C SER A 58 -12.22 1.84 -1.54
N ASP A 59 -11.62 2.68 -0.70
CA ASP A 59 -11.87 4.13 -0.66
C ASP A 59 -11.29 4.83 -1.89
N GLU A 60 -10.09 4.45 -2.34
CA GLU A 60 -9.48 4.99 -3.56
C GLU A 60 -10.29 4.61 -4.80
N GLU A 61 -10.77 3.36 -4.89
CA GLU A 61 -11.65 2.96 -5.98
C GLU A 61 -12.99 3.69 -5.97
N ALA A 62 -13.53 3.99 -4.79
CA ALA A 62 -14.73 4.82 -4.67
C ALA A 62 -14.45 6.24 -5.16
N PHE A 63 -13.33 6.84 -4.78
CA PHE A 63 -12.88 8.14 -5.26
C PHE A 63 -12.68 8.14 -6.78
N MET A 64 -12.01 7.14 -7.34
CA MET A 64 -11.85 6.97 -8.79
C MET A 64 -13.20 6.90 -9.53
N ARG A 65 -14.19 6.19 -8.97
CA ARG A 65 -15.55 6.15 -9.54
C ARG A 65 -16.22 7.52 -9.50
N GLU A 66 -16.14 8.21 -8.36
CA GLU A 66 -16.74 9.53 -8.15
C GLU A 66 -16.22 10.55 -9.17
N ILE A 67 -14.92 10.59 -9.38
CA ILE A 67 -14.30 11.55 -10.30
C ILE A 67 -14.42 11.12 -11.77
N GLY A 68 -14.87 9.88 -12.03
CA GLY A 68 -14.99 9.31 -13.37
C GLY A 68 -13.64 8.95 -14.00
N TYR A 69 -12.69 8.47 -13.19
CA TYR A 69 -11.35 8.11 -13.65
C TYR A 69 -11.38 6.98 -14.70
N PRO A 70 -10.90 7.22 -15.94
CA PRO A 70 -11.12 6.32 -17.06
C PRO A 70 -10.36 4.98 -16.96
N TYR A 71 -9.30 4.92 -16.15
CA TYR A 71 -8.43 3.73 -16.03
C TYR A 71 -8.67 2.93 -14.76
N ILE A 72 -9.81 3.10 -14.09
CA ILE A 72 -10.15 2.40 -12.84
C ILE A 72 -9.98 0.87 -12.94
N ASN A 73 -10.40 0.25 -14.04
CA ASN A 73 -10.27 -1.20 -14.23
C ASN A 73 -8.81 -1.67 -14.28
N HIS A 74 -7.90 -0.84 -14.78
CA HIS A 74 -6.47 -1.14 -14.78
C HIS A 74 -5.90 -1.02 -13.37
N HIS A 75 -6.22 0.09 -12.68
CA HIS A 75 -5.76 0.36 -11.32
C HIS A 75 -6.23 -0.71 -10.32
N THR A 76 -7.52 -1.09 -10.37
CA THR A 76 -8.06 -2.21 -9.55
C THR A 76 -7.38 -3.55 -9.82
N ARG A 77 -6.86 -3.80 -11.04
CA ARG A 77 -6.06 -5.02 -11.29
C ARG A 77 -4.71 -4.98 -10.59
N ILE A 78 -4.10 -3.79 -10.50
CA ILE A 78 -2.86 -3.58 -9.75
C ILE A 78 -3.11 -3.83 -8.25
N HIS A 79 -4.20 -3.30 -7.69
CA HIS A 79 -4.62 -3.58 -6.31
C HIS A 79 -4.72 -5.07 -6.02
N ARG A 80 -5.45 -5.80 -6.87
CA ARG A 80 -5.61 -7.25 -6.73
C ARG A 80 -4.28 -7.99 -6.81
N LYS A 81 -3.36 -7.57 -7.69
CA LYS A 81 -2.03 -8.16 -7.78
C LYS A 81 -1.24 -8.00 -6.48
N ILE A 82 -1.28 -6.80 -5.88
CA ILE A 82 -0.60 -6.51 -4.61
C ILE A 82 -1.14 -7.40 -3.49
N ILE A 83 -2.48 -7.52 -3.37
CA ILE A 83 -3.10 -8.40 -2.37
C ILE A 83 -2.65 -9.85 -2.56
N LEU A 84 -2.72 -10.36 -3.79
CA LEU A 84 -2.34 -11.75 -4.10
C LEU A 84 -0.86 -12.03 -3.78
N GLU A 85 0.05 -11.10 -4.08
CA GLU A 85 1.48 -11.24 -3.74
C GLU A 85 1.69 -11.32 -2.23
N ILE A 86 0.99 -10.49 -1.45
CA ILE A 86 1.05 -10.52 0.02
C ILE A 86 0.50 -11.85 0.54
N GLU A 87 -0.67 -12.28 0.06
CA GLU A 87 -1.29 -13.55 0.44
C GLU A 87 -0.40 -14.76 0.12
N GLU A 88 0.23 -14.78 -1.06
CA GLU A 88 1.16 -15.82 -1.47
C GLU A 88 2.36 -15.91 -0.52
N ILE A 89 2.94 -14.78 -0.10
CA ILE A 89 4.02 -14.76 0.89
C ILE A 89 3.56 -15.32 2.24
N ILE A 90 2.38 -14.93 2.70
CA ILE A 90 1.83 -15.41 3.98
C ILE A 90 1.67 -16.94 3.97
N ILE A 91 1.15 -17.48 2.86
CA ILE A 91 0.90 -18.91 2.71
C ILE A 91 2.21 -19.70 2.56
N SER A 92 3.09 -19.24 1.66
CA SER A 92 4.33 -19.96 1.33
C SER A 92 5.36 -19.94 2.48
N GLU A 93 5.42 -18.85 3.24
CA GLU A 93 6.45 -18.66 4.28
C GLU A 93 5.94 -18.86 5.72
N ALA A 94 4.76 -19.45 5.90
CA ALA A 94 4.10 -19.61 7.20
C ALA A 94 4.98 -20.24 8.31
N LYS A 95 5.97 -21.05 7.93
CA LYS A 95 6.91 -21.73 8.86
C LYS A 95 8.18 -20.94 9.14
N PHE A 96 8.51 -19.93 8.33
CA PHE A 96 9.78 -19.21 8.38
C PHE A 96 9.53 -17.70 8.56
N VAL A 97 9.23 -17.30 9.79
CA VAL A 97 8.82 -15.92 10.12
C VAL A 97 9.79 -14.84 9.63
N ASN A 98 11.10 -15.08 9.70
CA ASN A 98 12.09 -14.10 9.26
C ASN A 98 12.11 -13.95 7.73
N ILE A 99 12.00 -15.07 6.99
CA ILE A 99 11.88 -15.06 5.52
C ILE A 99 10.57 -14.38 5.11
N MET A 100 9.47 -14.68 5.80
CA MET A 100 8.19 -14.00 5.58
C MET A 100 8.32 -12.49 5.80
N THR A 101 8.95 -12.08 6.89
CA THR A 101 9.14 -10.66 7.22
C THR A 101 9.95 -9.94 6.15
N GLU A 102 11.03 -10.55 5.66
CA GLU A 102 11.85 -9.99 4.59
C GLU A 102 11.07 -9.81 3.29
N LYS A 103 10.36 -10.86 2.85
CA LYS A 103 9.55 -10.80 1.63
C LYS A 103 8.41 -9.80 1.73
N LEU A 104 7.69 -9.78 2.86
CA LEU A 104 6.63 -8.79 3.12
C LEU A 104 7.18 -7.38 3.11
N ASN A 105 8.33 -7.14 3.75
CA ASN A 105 8.97 -5.84 3.73
C ASN A 105 9.29 -5.41 2.29
N LEU A 106 9.87 -6.29 1.46
CA LEU A 106 10.16 -5.95 0.06
C LEU A 106 8.90 -5.59 -0.74
N VAL A 107 7.84 -6.40 -0.68
CA VAL A 107 6.59 -6.16 -1.42
C VAL A 107 5.88 -4.90 -0.92
N VAL A 108 5.83 -4.66 0.39
CA VAL A 108 5.18 -3.48 0.94
C VAL A 108 5.97 -2.21 0.61
N GLN A 109 7.31 -2.23 0.67
CA GLN A 109 8.10 -1.09 0.21
C GLN A 109 7.88 -0.84 -1.29
N ASP A 110 7.84 -1.88 -2.12
CA ASP A 110 7.55 -1.75 -3.55
C ASP A 110 6.18 -1.11 -3.82
N PHE A 111 5.15 -1.58 -3.11
CA PHE A 111 3.81 -1.00 -3.13
C PHE A 111 3.85 0.50 -2.76
N ILE A 112 4.36 0.84 -1.58
CA ILE A 112 4.35 2.23 -1.08
C ILE A 112 5.11 3.18 -2.01
N PHE A 113 6.20 2.75 -2.62
CA PHE A 113 7.00 3.63 -3.48
C PHE A 113 6.56 3.61 -4.93
N LYS A 114 6.32 2.44 -5.51
CA LYS A 114 6.03 2.34 -6.95
C LYS A 114 4.56 2.52 -7.24
N HIS A 115 3.66 1.91 -6.48
CA HIS A 115 2.23 2.08 -6.74
C HIS A 115 1.83 3.52 -6.40
N THR A 116 2.05 3.96 -5.16
CA THR A 116 1.58 5.30 -4.75
C THR A 116 2.24 6.43 -5.54
N ALA A 117 3.54 6.38 -5.81
CA ALA A 117 4.16 7.47 -6.59
C ALA A 117 3.76 7.44 -8.08
N LYS A 118 3.55 6.26 -8.68
CA LYS A 118 3.38 6.14 -10.14
C LYS A 118 1.93 6.01 -10.57
N GLU A 119 1.15 5.15 -9.92
CA GLU A 119 -0.23 4.87 -10.31
C GLU A 119 -1.16 5.96 -9.77
N ASP A 120 -1.05 6.28 -8.48
CA ASP A 120 -1.93 7.26 -7.84
C ASP A 120 -1.67 8.68 -8.36
N SER A 121 -0.43 9.01 -8.78
CA SER A 121 -0.14 10.30 -9.42
C SER A 121 -0.87 10.50 -10.75
N LYS A 122 -1.26 9.42 -11.45
CA LYS A 122 -2.11 9.51 -12.64
C LYS A 122 -3.55 9.89 -12.27
N ILE A 123 -4.04 9.43 -11.12
CA ILE A 123 -5.34 9.82 -10.57
C ILE A 123 -5.32 11.30 -10.22
N VAL A 124 -4.27 11.76 -9.52
CA VAL A 124 -4.06 13.18 -9.18
C VAL A 124 -4.08 14.04 -10.42
N LYS A 125 -3.27 13.71 -11.43
CA LYS A 125 -3.20 14.48 -12.68
C LYS A 125 -4.57 14.59 -13.35
N TYR A 126 -5.32 13.48 -13.43
CA TYR A 126 -6.67 13.49 -13.99
C TYR A 126 -7.63 14.38 -13.20
N TYR A 127 -7.59 14.29 -11.87
CA TYR A 127 -8.40 15.14 -10.99
C TYR A 127 -8.11 16.62 -11.23
N GLU A 128 -6.84 17.01 -11.24
CA GLU A 128 -6.45 18.40 -11.41
C GLU A 128 -6.81 18.95 -12.79
N GLU A 129 -6.66 18.14 -13.84
CA GLU A 129 -7.04 18.52 -15.21
C GLU A 129 -8.54 18.76 -15.40
N LYS A 130 -9.38 18.10 -14.60
CA LYS A 130 -10.85 18.10 -14.72
C LYS A 130 -11.54 19.02 -13.71
N PHE A 131 -10.99 19.19 -12.51
CA PHE A 131 -11.67 19.85 -11.39
C PHE A 131 -10.93 21.05 -10.79
N LYS A 132 -9.64 21.27 -11.14
CA LYS A 132 -8.87 22.44 -10.65
C LYS A 132 -8.57 23.50 -11.73
N LYS A 133 -9.14 23.38 -12.93
CA LYS A 133 -9.11 24.42 -13.96
C LYS A 133 -10.32 25.32 -13.85
#